data_AF-A0A7W7YXI6-F1
#
_entry.id   AF-A0A7W7YXI6-F1
#
_cell.length_a   1.000
_cell.length_b   1.000
_cell.length_c   1.000
_cell.angle_alpha   90.00
_cell.angle_beta   90.00
_cell.angle_gamma   90.00
#
_symmetry.space_group_name_H-M   'P 1'
#
loop_
_entity.id
_entity.type
_entity.pdbx_description
1 polymer ?
#
loop_
_entity_poly.entity_id
_entity_poly.type
_entity_poly.pdbx_seq_one_letter_code
_entity_poly.pdbx_strand_id
1 'polypeptide(L)'
;MPLIRKTGAPAPKELGLFWPMQTTEGTTVEVYVYASALQAFDPDSVGPVGLLKRHRPLLERIAGEKYDPNGTGPLHITENDLRAASSGEAAADEIG
;
A
#
# COMPACT_ATOMS: atom_id res chain seq x y z
N MET A 1 33.54 29.65 -13.02
CA MET A 1 32.24 29.79 -12.33
C MET A 1 32.06 28.61 -11.39
N PRO A 2 31.84 28.78 -10.08
CA PRO A 2 31.56 27.67 -9.19
C PRO A 2 30.11 27.20 -9.38
N LEU A 3 29.91 25.88 -9.48
CA LEU A 3 28.58 25.25 -9.54
C LEU A 3 27.89 25.45 -8.18
N ILE A 4 26.85 26.27 -8.17
CA ILE A 4 25.97 26.47 -7.02
C ILE A 4 25.18 25.17 -6.83
N ARG A 5 25.58 24.35 -5.84
CA ARG A 5 24.78 23.22 -5.38
C ARG A 5 23.54 23.79 -4.68
N LYS A 6 22.38 23.74 -5.35
CA LYS A 6 21.09 24.04 -4.72
C LYS A 6 20.95 23.14 -3.50
N THR A 7 20.96 23.76 -2.33
CA THR A 7 20.64 23.18 -1.03
C THR A 7 19.35 22.37 -1.18
N GLY A 8 19.44 21.07 -0.86
CA GLY A 8 18.44 20.07 -1.19
C GLY A 8 17.02 20.45 -0.78
N ALA A 9 16.07 20.17 -1.67
CA ALA A 9 14.67 20.06 -1.26
C ALA A 9 14.59 19.14 -0.04
N PRO A 10 13.74 19.44 0.97
CA PRO A 10 13.56 18.56 2.10
C PRO A 10 13.23 17.16 1.58
N ALA A 11 13.92 16.14 2.10
CA ALA A 11 13.62 14.76 1.74
C ALA A 11 12.11 14.54 1.97
N PRO A 12 11.39 13.94 1.00
CA PRO A 12 9.96 13.74 1.14
C PRO A 12 9.69 13.00 2.46
N LYS A 13 8.82 13.61 3.29
CA LYS A 13 8.51 13.12 4.64
C LYS A 13 7.91 11.72 4.60
N GLU A 14 7.26 11.37 3.49
CA GLU A 14 6.62 10.09 3.28
C GLU A 14 6.58 9.75 1.78
N LEU A 15 6.73 8.46 1.46
CA LEU A 15 6.67 7.95 0.09
C LEU A 15 5.36 7.18 -0.09
N GLY A 16 4.46 7.70 -0.92
CA GLY A 16 3.26 6.98 -1.35
C GLY A 16 3.58 6.09 -2.55
N LEU A 17 3.20 4.82 -2.47
CA LEU A 17 3.31 3.85 -3.56
C LEU A 17 1.94 3.70 -4.19
N PHE A 18 1.85 3.95 -5.49
CA PHE A 18 0.60 3.90 -6.25
C PHE A 18 0.63 2.75 -7.25
N TRP A 19 -0.48 2.06 -7.40
CA TRP A 19 -0.66 1.09 -8.48
C TRP A 19 -2.12 1.00 -8.91
N PRO A 20 -2.39 0.76 -10.20
CA PRO A 20 -3.72 0.43 -10.65
C PRO A 20 -4.07 -1.01 -10.27
N MET A 21 -5.32 -1.20 -9.83
CA MET A 21 -5.96 -2.50 -9.63
C MET A 21 -7.22 -2.54 -10.51
N GLN A 22 -7.48 -3.68 -11.15
CA GLN A 22 -8.73 -3.91 -11.87
C GLN A 22 -9.71 -4.65 -10.97
N THR A 23 -10.90 -4.09 -10.81
CA THR A 23 -12.00 -4.72 -10.06
C THR A 23 -12.65 -5.84 -10.90
N THR A 24 -13.44 -6.69 -10.25
CA THR A 24 -14.21 -7.76 -10.91
C THR A 24 -15.22 -7.24 -11.94
N GLU A 25 -15.63 -5.97 -11.81
CA GLU A 25 -16.53 -5.29 -12.74
C GLU A 25 -15.80 -4.70 -13.97
N GLY A 26 -14.47 -4.86 -14.03
CA GLY A 26 -13.63 -4.34 -15.12
C GLY A 26 -13.17 -2.89 -14.93
N THR A 27 -13.58 -2.22 -13.85
CA THR A 27 -13.19 -0.84 -13.52
C THR A 27 -11.77 -0.80 -12.98
N THR A 28 -10.94 0.09 -13.52
CA THR A 28 -9.59 0.36 -13.01
C THR A 28 -9.65 1.40 -11.89
N VAL A 29 -9.12 1.04 -10.73
CA VAL A 29 -9.05 1.89 -9.54
C VAL A 29 -7.58 2.12 -9.19
N GLU A 30 -7.22 3.35 -8.86
CA GLU A 30 -5.89 3.66 -8.33
C GLU A 30 -5.86 3.36 -6.84
N VAL A 31 -4.93 2.51 -6.40
CA VAL A 31 -4.73 2.18 -4.99
C VAL A 31 -3.39 2.76 -4.56
N TYR A 32 -3.31 3.24 -3.32
CA TYR A 32 -2.06 3.69 -2.75
C TYR A 32 -1.87 3.29 -1.28
N VAL A 33 -0.60 3.11 -0.91
CA VAL A 33 -0.17 2.82 0.46
C VAL A 33 1.10 3.59 0.75
N TYR A 34 1.29 4.01 2.00
CA TYR A 34 2.55 4.60 2.40
C TYR A 34 3.62 3.54 2.63
N ALA A 35 4.83 3.81 2.17
CA ALA A 35 6.00 2.98 2.42
C ALA A 35 6.24 2.78 3.92
N SER A 36 5.96 3.80 4.74
CA SER A 36 6.02 3.73 6.21
C SER A 36 5.08 2.67 6.78
N ALA A 37 3.85 2.60 6.28
CA ALA A 37 2.86 1.59 6.69
C ALA A 37 3.29 0.17 6.32
N LEU A 38 3.83 -0.03 5.10
CA LEU A 38 4.35 -1.33 4.68
C LEU A 38 5.59 -1.75 5.47
N GLN A 39 6.49 -0.81 5.76
CA GLN A 39 7.71 -1.07 6.53
C GLN A 39 7.39 -1.38 8.01
N ALA A 40 6.38 -0.74 8.58
CA ALA A 40 5.90 -1.04 9.92
C ALA A 40 5.25 -2.43 10.00
N PHE A 41 4.56 -2.83 8.94
CA PHE A 41 3.92 -4.14 8.82
C PHE A 41 4.93 -5.28 8.62
N ASP A 42 5.94 -5.08 7.77
CA ASP A 42 6.99 -6.06 7.49
C ASP A 42 8.38 -5.38 7.49
N PRO A 43 9.06 -5.34 8.66
CA PRO A 43 10.33 -4.65 8.81
C PRO A 43 11.51 -5.33 8.12
N ASP A 44 11.37 -6.59 7.70
CA ASP A 44 12.47 -7.44 7.22
C ASP A 44 12.76 -7.30 5.70
N SER A 45 11.92 -6.57 4.97
CA SER A 45 11.95 -6.59 3.51
C SER A 45 12.84 -5.52 2.85
N VAL A 46 13.35 -5.85 1.66
CA VAL A 46 14.32 -5.07 0.87
C VAL A 46 13.63 -3.90 0.13
N GLY A 47 13.30 -2.85 0.89
CA GLY A 47 12.86 -1.55 0.37
C GLY A 47 11.38 -1.47 -0.06
N PRO A 48 10.86 -0.24 -0.28
CA PRO A 48 9.43 0.02 -0.38
C PRO A 48 8.75 -0.65 -1.57
N VAL A 49 9.44 -0.72 -2.72
CA VAL A 49 8.89 -1.38 -3.92
C VAL A 49 8.94 -2.91 -3.78
N GLY A 50 9.94 -3.45 -3.08
CA GLY A 50 10.02 -4.89 -2.79
C GLY A 50 8.89 -5.32 -1.85
N LEU A 51 8.64 -4.54 -0.80
CA LEU A 51 7.51 -4.68 0.10
C LEU A 51 6.17 -4.67 -0.64
N LEU A 52 5.96 -3.69 -1.52
CA LEU A 52 4.74 -3.60 -2.32
C LEU A 52 4.53 -4.85 -3.16
N LYS A 53 5.57 -5.34 -3.84
CA LYS A 53 5.47 -6.54 -4.67
C LYS A 53 5.18 -7.79 -3.86
N ARG A 54 5.82 -7.94 -2.70
CA ARG A 54 5.63 -9.09 -1.79
C ARG A 54 4.20 -9.15 -1.26
N HIS A 55 3.67 -8.02 -0.83
CA HIS A 55 2.34 -7.91 -0.21
C HIS A 55 1.23 -7.56 -1.20
N ARG A 56 1.51 -7.56 -2.51
CA ARG A 56 0.54 -7.17 -3.54
C ARG A 56 -0.77 -7.96 -3.48
N PRO A 57 -0.79 -9.30 -3.31
CA PRO A 57 -2.04 -10.05 -3.23
C PRO A 57 -2.90 -9.65 -2.02
N LEU A 58 -2.26 -9.41 -0.87
CA LEU A 58 -2.93 -8.95 0.35
C LEU A 58 -3.52 -7.54 0.15
N LEU A 59 -2.73 -6.64 -0.42
CA LEU A 59 -3.14 -5.27 -0.71
C LEU A 59 -4.30 -5.22 -1.71
N GLU A 60 -4.29 -6.07 -2.74
CA GLU A 60 -5.38 -6.18 -3.71
C GLU A 60 -6.66 -6.74 -3.07
N ARG A 61 -6.53 -7.71 -2.15
CA ARG A 61 -7.68 -8.20 -1.37
C ARG A 61 -8.27 -7.09 -0.50
N ILE A 62 -7.46 -6.40 0.29
CA ILE A 62 -7.90 -5.26 1.12
C ILE A 62 -8.55 -4.18 0.26
N ALA A 63 -7.94 -3.86 -0.89
CA ALA A 63 -8.49 -2.90 -1.82
C ALA A 63 -9.83 -3.33 -2.40
N GLY A 64 -10.01 -4.61 -2.69
CA GLY A 64 -11.29 -5.18 -3.12
C GLY A 64 -12.36 -5.12 -2.03
N GLU A 65 -12.01 -5.42 -0.77
CA GLU A 65 -12.94 -5.33 0.37
C GLU A 65 -13.34 -3.89 0.69
N LYS A 66 -12.43 -2.94 0.46
CA LYS A 66 -12.63 -1.50 0.72
C LYS A 66 -13.17 -0.73 -0.49
N TYR A 67 -13.22 -1.35 -1.67
CA TYR A 67 -13.72 -0.71 -2.89
C TYR A 67 -15.21 -0.40 -2.75
N ASP A 68 -15.53 0.89 -2.79
CA ASP A 68 -16.90 1.36 -2.91
C ASP A 68 -17.11 1.90 -4.33
N PRO A 69 -18.08 1.36 -5.11
CA PRO A 69 -18.30 1.78 -6.49
C PRO A 69 -18.84 3.22 -6.62
N ASN A 70 -19.31 3.82 -5.52
CA ASN A 70 -19.70 5.24 -5.46
C ASN A 70 -18.60 6.12 -4.85
N GLY A 71 -17.46 5.53 -4.47
CA GLY A 71 -16.35 6.21 -3.84
C GLY A 71 -15.63 7.12 -4.84
N THR A 72 -15.27 8.32 -4.40
CA THR A 72 -14.51 9.27 -5.20
C THR A 72 -13.05 9.26 -4.80
N GLY A 73 -12.16 8.90 -5.73
CA GLY A 73 -10.71 9.06 -5.59
C GLY A 73 -9.95 7.74 -5.41
N PRO A 74 -8.62 7.83 -5.25
CA PRO A 74 -7.77 6.66 -5.11
C PRO A 74 -7.97 5.98 -3.76
N LEU A 75 -7.92 4.66 -3.74
CA LEU A 75 -8.15 3.86 -2.56
C LEU A 75 -6.91 3.87 -1.67
N HIS A 76 -7.05 4.40 -0.46
CA HIS A 76 -5.95 4.46 0.50
C HIS A 76 -5.94 3.21 1.39
N ILE A 77 -4.83 2.48 1.40
CA ILE A 77 -4.57 1.42 2.37
C ILE A 77 -3.71 1.97 3.51
N THR A 78 -4.17 1.81 4.74
CA THR A 78 -3.48 2.26 5.96
C THR A 78 -2.84 1.09 6.70
N GLU A 79 -1.93 1.38 7.65
CA GLU A 79 -1.37 0.34 8.53
C GLU A 79 -2.46 -0.45 9.28
N ASN A 80 -3.54 0.23 9.69
CA ASN A 80 -4.64 -0.43 10.38
C ASN A 80 -5.37 -1.44 9.47
N ASP A 81 -5.52 -1.13 8.18
CA ASP A 81 -6.10 -2.05 7.20
C ASP A 81 -5.20 -3.29 7.03
N LEU A 82 -3.87 -3.11 6.98
CA LEU A 82 -2.90 -4.21 6.90
C LEU A 82 -2.98 -5.13 8.12
N ARG A 83 -3.02 -4.56 9.32
CA ARG A 83 -3.10 -5.31 10.58
C ARG A 83 -4.42 -6.06 10.72
N ALA A 84 -5.53 -5.44 10.32
CA ALA A 84 -6.84 -6.06 10.32
C ALA A 84 -6.90 -7.28 9.39
N ALA A 85 -6.32 -7.17 8.18
CA ALA A 85 -6.28 -8.27 7.23
C ALA A 85 -5.44 -9.46 7.72
N SER A 86 -4.27 -9.21 8.33
CA SER A 86 -3.46 -10.30 8.92
C SER A 86 -4.13 -10.97 10.12
N SER A 87 -4.93 -10.24 10.90
CA SER A 87 -5.68 -10.84 12.01
C SER A 87 -6.84 -11.70 11.49
N GLY A 88 -7.39 -11.39 10.32
CA GLY A 88 -8.39 -12.21 9.63
C GLY A 88 -7.82 -13.50 9.02
N GLU A 89 -6.56 -13.51 8.57
CA GLU A 89 -5.88 -14.75 8.12
C GLU A 89 -5.59 -15.70 9.28
N ALA A 90 -5.19 -15.20 10.46
CA ALA A 90 -4.96 -16.03 11.64
C ALA A 90 -6.24 -16.74 12.13
N ALA A 91 -7.42 -16.13 11.94
CA ALA A 91 -8.70 -16.72 12.34
C ALA A 91 -9.23 -17.78 11.35
N ALA A 92 -8.77 -17.77 10.08
CA ALA A 92 -9.20 -18.73 9.07
C ALA A 92 -8.43 -20.07 9.14
N ASP A 93 -7.27 -20.10 9.80
CA ASP A 93 -6.42 -21.29 9.96
C ASP A 93 -6.76 -22.11 11.23
N GLU A 94 -7.64 -21.63 12.11
CA GLU A 94 -8.11 -22.38 13.31
C GLU A 94 -9.40 -23.19 13.09
N ILE A 95 -9.89 -23.25 11.84
CA ILE A 95 -11.04 -24.07 11.41
C ILE A 95 -10.61 -24.99 10.25
N GLY A 96 -9.55 -25.77 10.49
CA GLY A 96 -9.12 -26.91 9.65
C GLY A 96 -9.48 -28.24 10.28
#